data_AF-A0A2N3VLW1-F1
#
_entry.id   AF-A0A2N3VLW1-F1
#
_cell.length_a   1.000
_cell.length_b   1.000
_cell.length_c   1.000
_cell.angle_alpha   90.00
_cell.angle_beta   90.00
_cell.angle_gamma   90.00
#
_symmetry.space_group_name_H-M   'P 1'
#
loop_
_entity.id
_entity.type
_entity.pdbx_description
1 polymer ?
#
loop_
_entity_poly.entity_id
_entity_poly.type
_entity_poly.pdbx_seq_one_letter_code
_entity_poly.pdbx_strand_id
1 'polypeptide(L)'
;MGGRGGVRSLHGAAILPEPRRAGLGLAAAIRYHKEHHHLRVPTDFEDAYGYRLGAFITGPGTAYNQGALDPDWTTELEDLGMVWDDHEAAWQANLTVLEAFHTEHGHLAIPTTAPGGQFLVVQRGLARNNALPTDRAAQPTALDPDWLLPHGSDWHHKYHLLRRHIEAGNDPTTLRRDTLLDGVKAGSWLHRQFTTWNDLDPGQRDLLTHLGLTPDRVPLRRSASPPLLRTQRGAAAGLRGAERPSARRPGVDRGGRRTDHDRPMVVQNPHEARRRAAHRGAAQAC
;
A
#
# COMPACT_ATOMS: atom_id res chain seq x y z
N MET A 1 51.68 19.55 -40.55
CA MET A 1 50.45 18.82 -40.88
C MET A 1 50.00 18.06 -39.65
N GLY A 2 49.04 18.60 -38.90
CA GLY A 2 48.44 17.93 -37.74
C GLY A 2 47.11 17.29 -38.13
N GLY A 3 47.06 15.96 -38.16
CA GLY A 3 45.82 15.21 -38.36
C GLY A 3 45.22 14.84 -37.00
N ARG A 4 44.13 15.52 -36.61
CA ARG A 4 43.31 15.13 -35.46
C ARG A 4 42.44 13.95 -35.88
N GLY A 5 42.79 12.75 -35.41
CA GLY A 5 41.90 11.58 -35.46
C GLY A 5 40.77 11.78 -34.46
N GLY A 6 39.54 11.86 -34.98
CA GLY A 6 38.33 12.03 -34.18
C GLY A 6 38.10 10.84 -33.26
N VAL A 7 37.87 11.15 -31.98
CA VAL A 7 37.32 10.21 -31.00
C VAL A 7 35.86 10.00 -31.38
N ARG A 8 35.58 8.94 -32.13
CA ARG A 8 34.20 8.44 -32.28
C ARG A 8 33.83 7.75 -30.98
N SER A 9 32.98 8.41 -30.18
CA SER A 9 32.26 7.79 -29.07
C SER A 9 31.58 6.52 -29.55
N LEU A 10 32.07 5.39 -29.06
CA LEU A 10 31.41 4.11 -29.19
C LEU A 10 30.09 4.19 -28.44
N HIS A 11 29.00 4.24 -29.20
CA HIS A 11 27.68 3.88 -28.70
C HIS A 11 27.78 2.45 -28.18
N GLY A 12 27.33 2.22 -26.94
CA GLY A 12 27.21 0.90 -26.35
C GLY A 12 26.24 0.06 -27.16
N ALA A 13 26.75 -0.63 -28.19
CA ALA A 13 26.05 -1.72 -28.83
C ALA A 13 25.94 -2.85 -27.81
N ALA A 14 24.73 -3.36 -27.60
CA ALA A 14 24.52 -4.59 -26.86
C ALA A 14 25.29 -5.71 -27.58
N ILE A 15 26.48 -6.02 -27.07
CA ILE A 15 27.29 -7.13 -27.55
C ILE A 15 26.57 -8.38 -27.06
N LEU A 16 25.80 -9.04 -27.95
CA LEU A 16 25.43 -10.43 -27.73
C LEU A 16 26.74 -11.18 -27.41
N PRO A 17 26.82 -11.94 -26.31
CA PRO A 17 28.03 -12.69 -26.01
C PRO A 17 28.38 -13.58 -27.21
N GLU A 18 29.67 -13.63 -27.59
CA GLU A 18 30.21 -14.55 -28.61
C GLU A 18 29.45 -15.89 -28.62
N PRO A 19 29.15 -16.52 -29.77
CA PRO A 19 28.28 -17.71 -29.84
C PRO A 19 28.68 -18.84 -28.87
N ARG A 20 29.98 -18.94 -28.51
CA ARG A 20 30.46 -19.82 -27.45
C ARG A 20 30.00 -19.43 -26.03
N ARG A 21 30.02 -18.14 -25.70
CA ARG A 21 29.51 -17.59 -24.43
C ARG A 21 27.97 -17.68 -24.33
N ALA A 22 27.28 -17.51 -25.46
CA ALA A 22 25.83 -17.75 -25.56
C ALA A 22 25.48 -19.22 -25.26
N GLY A 23 26.17 -20.17 -25.89
CA GLY A 23 25.97 -21.61 -25.63
C GLY A 23 26.32 -22.05 -24.19
N LEU A 24 27.37 -21.47 -23.59
CA LEU A 24 27.72 -21.75 -22.20
C LEU A 24 26.67 -21.23 -21.21
N GLY A 25 26.13 -20.04 -21.46
CA GLY A 25 25.09 -19.48 -20.62
C GLY A 25 23.74 -20.17 -20.77
N LEU A 26 23.36 -20.62 -21.97
CA LEU A 26 22.18 -21.47 -22.18
C LEU A 26 22.33 -22.83 -21.47
N ALA A 27 23.50 -23.47 -21.56
CA ALA A 27 23.77 -24.71 -20.83
C ALA A 27 23.71 -24.52 -19.31
N ALA A 28 24.17 -23.37 -18.79
CA ALA A 28 24.06 -23.03 -17.37
C ALA A 28 22.60 -22.74 -16.96
N ALA A 29 21.82 -22.05 -17.80
CA ALA A 29 20.39 -21.81 -17.61
C ALA A 29 19.60 -23.13 -17.56
N ILE A 30 19.85 -24.06 -18.49
CA ILE A 30 19.23 -25.40 -18.50
C ILE A 30 19.51 -26.16 -17.19
N ARG A 31 20.76 -26.13 -16.70
CA ARG A 31 21.12 -26.78 -15.43
C ARG A 31 20.38 -26.15 -14.26
N TYR A 32 20.37 -24.83 -14.18
CA TYR A 32 19.67 -24.10 -13.13
C TYR A 32 18.17 -24.39 -13.14
N HIS A 33 17.54 -24.38 -14.33
CA HIS A 33 16.14 -24.73 -14.49
C HIS A 33 15.85 -26.18 -14.07
N LYS A 34 16.76 -27.12 -14.36
CA LYS A 34 16.60 -28.52 -13.93
C LYS A 34 16.61 -28.67 -12.41
N GLU A 35 17.36 -27.85 -11.69
CA GLU A 35 17.50 -27.91 -10.24
C GLU A 35 16.45 -27.09 -9.49
N HIS A 36 16.06 -25.93 -10.04
CA HIS A 36 15.20 -24.96 -9.38
C HIS A 36 13.81 -24.83 -9.99
N HIS A 37 13.58 -25.42 -11.17
CA HIS A 37 12.33 -25.34 -11.93
C HIS A 37 11.88 -23.90 -12.24
N HIS A 38 12.83 -22.96 -12.23
CA HIS A 38 12.65 -21.55 -12.58
C HIS A 38 13.98 -20.95 -13.04
N LEU A 39 13.95 -19.82 -13.76
CA LEU A 39 15.16 -19.09 -14.18
C LEU A 39 15.44 -17.80 -13.39
N ARG A 40 14.81 -17.63 -12.22
CA ARG A 40 15.09 -16.53 -11.29
C ARG A 40 16.43 -16.71 -10.58
N VAL A 41 17.50 -16.35 -11.30
CA VAL A 41 18.87 -16.47 -10.82
C VAL A 41 19.29 -15.17 -10.13
N PRO A 42 19.74 -15.20 -8.86
CA PRO A 42 20.32 -14.02 -8.22
C PRO A 42 21.48 -13.44 -9.03
N THR A 43 21.63 -12.12 -9.07
CA THR A 43 22.64 -11.44 -9.93
C THR A 43 24.07 -11.91 -9.70
N ASP A 44 24.40 -12.30 -8.46
CA ASP A 44 25.72 -12.78 -8.06
C ASP A 44 25.86 -14.31 -8.09
N PHE A 45 24.86 -15.03 -8.59
CA PHE A 45 24.89 -16.49 -8.63
C PHE A 45 25.92 -17.01 -9.63
N GLU A 46 26.73 -17.93 -9.13
CA GLU A 46 27.71 -18.71 -9.88
C GLU A 46 27.32 -20.18 -9.85
N ASP A 47 27.36 -20.83 -11.01
CA ASP A 47 27.06 -22.25 -11.10
C ASP A 47 28.21 -23.12 -10.54
N ALA A 48 27.98 -24.43 -10.45
CA ALA A 48 28.98 -25.40 -9.97
C ALA A 48 30.28 -25.44 -10.79
N TYR A 49 30.31 -24.81 -11.97
CA TYR A 49 31.47 -24.72 -12.86
C TYR A 49 32.12 -23.32 -12.85
N GLY A 50 31.69 -22.43 -11.94
CA GLY A 50 32.19 -21.06 -11.81
C GLY A 50 31.67 -20.09 -12.87
N TYR A 51 30.59 -20.44 -13.57
CA TYR A 51 29.96 -19.55 -14.55
C TYR A 51 28.98 -18.60 -13.85
N ARG A 52 29.17 -17.29 -14.06
CA ARG A 52 28.34 -16.22 -13.48
C ARG A 52 26.98 -16.12 -14.19
N LEU A 53 26.12 -17.12 -13.97
CA LEU A 53 24.81 -17.20 -14.61
C LEU A 53 23.92 -16.00 -14.25
N GLY A 54 24.00 -15.46 -13.03
CA GLY A 54 23.25 -14.27 -12.64
C GLY A 54 23.60 -13.02 -13.48
N ALA A 55 24.89 -12.81 -13.74
CA ALA A 55 25.35 -11.75 -14.62
C ALA A 55 25.01 -12.02 -16.09
N PHE A 56 24.98 -13.29 -16.51
CA PHE A 56 24.57 -13.67 -17.85
C PHE A 56 23.09 -13.39 -18.09
N ILE A 57 22.18 -13.80 -17.20
CA ILE A 57 20.71 -13.67 -17.35
C ILE A 57 20.26 -12.20 -17.52
N THR A 58 21.00 -11.23 -16.97
CA THR A 58 20.71 -9.79 -17.16
C THR A 58 21.01 -9.27 -18.57
N GLY A 59 21.94 -9.92 -19.30
CA GLY A 59 22.32 -9.56 -20.66
C GLY A 59 21.20 -9.79 -21.69
N PRO A 60 20.66 -11.02 -21.80
CA PRO A 60 19.50 -11.34 -22.62
C PRO A 60 18.27 -10.48 -22.30
N GLY A 61 17.97 -10.17 -21.03
CA GLY A 61 16.87 -9.26 -20.68
C GLY A 61 17.06 -7.83 -21.23
N THR A 62 18.29 -7.33 -21.21
CA THR A 62 18.63 -6.03 -21.81
C THR A 62 18.51 -6.06 -23.34
N ALA A 63 18.98 -7.13 -23.98
CA ALA A 63 18.92 -7.31 -25.44
C ALA A 63 17.47 -7.53 -25.94
N TYR A 64 16.65 -8.26 -25.18
CA TYR A 64 15.23 -8.46 -25.43
C TYR A 64 14.46 -7.13 -25.39
N ASN A 65 14.67 -6.33 -24.34
CA ASN A 65 14.06 -4.99 -24.23
C ASN A 65 14.50 -4.00 -25.32
N GLN A 66 15.66 -4.25 -25.96
CA GLN A 66 16.16 -3.47 -27.10
C GLN A 66 15.73 -4.05 -28.46
N GLY A 67 14.99 -5.17 -28.49
CA GLY A 67 14.60 -5.87 -29.72
C GLY A 67 15.79 -6.45 -30.49
N ALA A 68 16.91 -6.66 -29.82
CA ALA A 68 18.17 -7.12 -30.42
C ALA A 68 18.45 -8.61 -30.17
N LEU A 69 17.52 -9.32 -29.52
CA LEU A 69 17.63 -10.75 -29.26
C LEU A 69 17.06 -11.55 -30.44
N ASP A 70 17.76 -12.61 -30.81
CA ASP A 70 17.31 -13.52 -31.85
C ASP A 70 15.98 -14.23 -31.44
N PRO A 71 14.98 -14.34 -32.33
CA PRO A 71 13.67 -14.91 -31.99
C PRO A 71 13.72 -16.39 -31.58
N ASP A 72 14.59 -17.19 -32.22
CA ASP A 72 14.72 -18.61 -31.89
C ASP A 72 15.31 -18.76 -30.49
N TRP A 73 16.25 -17.87 -30.15
CA TRP A 73 16.91 -17.81 -28.86
C TRP A 73 16.00 -17.28 -27.74
N THR A 74 15.07 -16.40 -28.09
CA THR A 74 14.00 -15.94 -27.19
C THR A 74 13.08 -17.10 -26.83
N THR A 75 12.65 -17.86 -27.84
CA THR A 75 11.77 -19.02 -27.67
C THR A 75 12.42 -20.10 -26.79
N GLU A 76 13.70 -20.41 -27.02
CA GLU A 76 14.43 -21.38 -26.19
C GLU A 76 14.53 -20.96 -24.72
N LEU A 77 14.72 -19.67 -24.44
CA LEU A 77 14.78 -19.17 -23.07
C LEU A 77 13.38 -19.10 -22.42
N GLU A 78 12.33 -18.81 -23.18
CA GLU A 78 10.94 -18.89 -22.74
C GLU A 78 10.53 -20.33 -22.37
N ASP A 79 10.91 -21.32 -23.18
CA ASP A 79 10.69 -22.75 -22.89
C ASP A 79 11.41 -23.20 -21.60
N LEU A 80 12.49 -22.52 -21.23
CA LEU A 80 13.21 -22.73 -19.96
C LEU A 80 12.64 -21.93 -18.79
N GLY A 81 11.52 -21.23 -18.98
CA GLY A 81 10.85 -20.46 -17.94
C GLY A 81 11.54 -19.12 -17.62
N MET A 82 12.25 -18.52 -18.58
CA MET A 82 12.81 -17.17 -18.44
C MET A 82 11.68 -16.14 -18.36
N VAL A 83 11.68 -15.37 -17.27
CA VAL A 83 10.82 -14.18 -17.13
C VAL A 83 11.66 -12.97 -17.49
N TRP A 84 11.38 -12.38 -18.65
CA TRP A 84 12.14 -11.24 -19.19
C TRP A 84 11.95 -9.95 -18.40
N ASP A 85 10.80 -9.80 -17.75
CA ASP A 85 10.46 -8.65 -16.92
C ASP A 85 9.86 -9.12 -15.59
N ASP A 86 10.72 -9.27 -14.57
CA ASP A 86 10.30 -9.57 -13.20
C ASP A 86 9.32 -8.52 -12.65
N HIS A 87 9.36 -7.28 -13.14
CA HIS A 87 8.39 -6.24 -12.76
C HIS A 87 7.03 -6.51 -13.39
N GLU A 88 6.96 -6.97 -14.64
CA GLU A 88 5.71 -7.41 -15.26
C GLU A 88 5.12 -8.61 -14.53
N ALA A 89 5.93 -9.64 -14.25
CA ALA A 89 5.44 -10.82 -13.53
C ALA A 89 4.95 -10.48 -12.11
N ALA A 90 5.68 -9.62 -11.39
CA ALA A 90 5.24 -9.13 -10.08
C ALA A 90 3.96 -8.26 -10.19
N TRP A 91 3.84 -7.46 -11.25
CA TRP A 91 2.65 -6.67 -11.53
C TRP A 91 1.43 -7.56 -11.76
N GLN A 92 1.53 -8.54 -12.66
CA GLN A 92 0.45 -9.49 -12.94
C GLN A 92 0.05 -10.28 -11.69
N ALA A 93 1.03 -10.77 -10.91
CA ALA A 93 0.74 -11.46 -9.66
C ALA A 93 -0.02 -10.57 -8.66
N ASN A 94 0.34 -9.28 -8.56
CA ASN A 94 -0.41 -8.34 -7.72
C ASN A 94 -1.82 -8.09 -8.27
N LEU A 95 -2.00 -7.95 -9.58
CA LEU A 95 -3.32 -7.79 -10.17
C LEU A 95 -4.23 -8.97 -9.88
N THR A 96 -3.73 -10.21 -9.96
CA THR A 96 -4.51 -11.40 -9.56
C THR A 96 -4.96 -11.32 -8.10
N VAL A 97 -4.10 -10.84 -7.20
CA VAL A 97 -4.48 -10.63 -5.78
C VAL A 97 -5.54 -9.54 -5.66
N LEU A 98 -5.45 -8.46 -6.43
CA LEU A 98 -6.44 -7.39 -6.44
C LEU A 98 -7.78 -7.86 -6.99
N GLU A 99 -7.78 -8.63 -8.07
CA GLU A 99 -8.97 -9.24 -8.66
C GLU A 99 -9.67 -10.15 -7.65
N ALA A 100 -8.93 -11.06 -7.02
CA ALA A 100 -9.47 -11.95 -6.00
C ALA A 100 -10.11 -11.17 -4.84
N PHE A 101 -9.41 -10.13 -4.34
CA PHE A 101 -9.95 -9.27 -3.29
C PHE A 101 -11.19 -8.51 -3.76
N HIS A 102 -11.18 -7.96 -4.98
CA HIS A 102 -12.32 -7.24 -5.54
C HIS A 102 -13.53 -8.16 -5.75
N THR A 103 -13.34 -9.40 -6.18
CA THR A 103 -14.42 -10.38 -6.30
C THR A 103 -15.04 -10.69 -4.94
N GLU A 104 -14.24 -10.80 -3.87
CA GLU A 104 -14.74 -11.10 -2.52
C GLU A 104 -15.40 -9.88 -1.85
N HIS A 105 -14.84 -8.68 -2.03
CA HIS A 105 -15.22 -7.50 -1.25
C HIS A 105 -15.92 -6.39 -2.06
N GLY A 106 -15.82 -6.40 -3.38
CA GLY A 106 -16.40 -5.40 -4.28
C GLY A 106 -15.71 -4.03 -4.26
N HIS A 107 -14.49 -3.95 -3.75
CA HIS A 107 -13.69 -2.71 -3.67
C HIS A 107 -12.19 -3.01 -3.52
N LEU A 108 -11.33 -2.02 -3.76
CA LEU A 108 -9.87 -2.09 -3.59
C LEU A 108 -9.33 -1.32 -2.37
N ALA A 109 -10.17 -1.00 -1.37
CA ALA A 109 -9.74 -0.49 -0.07
C ALA A 109 -9.03 -1.53 0.83
N ILE A 110 -7.98 -2.15 0.30
CA ILE A 110 -7.16 -3.17 0.97
C ILE A 110 -6.26 -2.52 2.03
N PRO A 111 -6.25 -3.02 3.28
CA PRO A 111 -5.29 -2.59 4.30
C PRO A 111 -3.84 -2.87 3.89
N THR A 112 -2.91 -1.99 4.26
CA THR A 112 -1.47 -2.15 3.95
C THR A 112 -0.86 -3.46 4.47
N THR A 113 -1.41 -4.01 5.54
CA THR A 113 -0.96 -5.27 6.16
C THR A 113 -1.47 -6.53 5.45
N ALA A 114 -2.42 -6.39 4.53
CA ALA A 114 -2.99 -7.51 3.78
C ALA A 114 -2.28 -7.66 2.41
N PRO A 115 -2.34 -8.85 1.78
CA PRO A 115 -1.80 -9.08 0.44
C PRO A 115 -2.33 -8.04 -0.57
N GLY A 116 -1.47 -7.50 -1.43
CA GLY A 116 -1.82 -6.46 -2.41
C GLY A 116 -1.98 -5.04 -1.83
N GLY A 117 -2.09 -4.89 -0.51
CA GLY A 117 -2.26 -3.58 0.14
C GLY A 117 -1.06 -2.65 -0.02
N GLN A 118 0.15 -3.15 0.26
CA GLN A 118 1.39 -2.38 0.07
C GLN A 118 1.61 -1.99 -1.40
N PHE A 119 1.27 -2.88 -2.33
CA PHE A 119 1.33 -2.61 -3.77
C PHE A 119 0.46 -1.41 -4.14
N LEU A 120 -0.81 -1.41 -3.72
CA LEU A 120 -1.72 -0.28 -3.96
C LEU A 120 -1.26 1.04 -3.32
N VAL A 121 -0.62 1.00 -2.15
CA VAL A 121 -0.04 2.21 -1.54
C VAL A 121 1.00 2.84 -2.47
N VAL A 122 1.90 2.03 -3.02
CA VAL A 122 2.92 2.49 -3.99
C VAL A 122 2.25 3.03 -5.25
N GLN A 123 1.31 2.27 -5.84
CA GLN A 123 0.66 2.69 -7.09
C GLN A 123 -0.15 3.98 -6.92
N ARG A 124 -0.87 4.14 -5.79
CA ARG A 124 -1.59 5.39 -5.47
C ARG A 124 -0.64 6.57 -5.32
N GLY A 125 0.53 6.35 -4.72
CA GLY A 125 1.56 7.37 -4.60
C GLY A 125 2.08 7.82 -5.98
N LEU A 126 2.39 6.86 -6.85
CA LEU A 126 2.83 7.13 -8.22
C LEU A 126 1.75 7.83 -9.04
N ALA A 127 0.49 7.38 -8.96
CA ALA A 127 -0.63 7.98 -9.67
C ALA A 127 -0.88 9.44 -9.26
N ARG A 128 -0.87 9.75 -7.96
CA ARG A 128 -1.03 11.12 -7.47
C ARG A 128 0.09 12.06 -7.89
N ASN A 129 1.29 11.51 -8.12
CA ASN A 129 2.44 12.25 -8.60
C ASN A 129 2.55 12.26 -10.13
N ASN A 130 1.56 11.74 -10.87
CA ASN A 130 1.58 11.57 -12.32
C ASN A 130 2.80 10.78 -12.84
N ALA A 131 3.31 9.87 -12.01
CA ALA A 131 4.47 9.02 -12.31
C ALA A 131 4.07 7.57 -12.66
N LEU A 132 2.77 7.23 -12.55
CA LEU A 132 2.24 5.95 -12.99
C LEU A 132 1.83 6.05 -14.47
N PRO A 133 2.38 5.20 -15.37
CA PRO A 133 1.95 5.19 -16.77
C PRO A 133 0.44 4.96 -16.90
N THR A 134 -0.19 5.61 -17.87
CA THR A 134 -1.65 5.54 -18.07
C THR A 134 -2.14 4.10 -18.26
N ASP A 135 -1.42 3.28 -19.03
CA ASP A 135 -1.77 1.87 -19.27
C ASP A 135 -1.68 1.02 -18.00
N ARG A 136 -0.78 1.39 -17.08
CA ARG A 136 -0.66 0.76 -15.76
C ARG A 136 -1.78 1.20 -14.83
N ALA A 137 -2.14 2.48 -14.85
CA ALA A 137 -3.26 3.00 -14.07
C ALA A 137 -4.61 2.44 -14.54
N ALA A 138 -4.77 2.18 -15.84
CA ALA A 138 -5.99 1.64 -16.42
C ALA A 138 -6.37 0.26 -15.85
N GLN A 139 -5.39 -0.58 -15.50
CA GLN A 139 -5.63 -1.94 -15.02
C GLN A 139 -6.35 -2.00 -13.65
N PRO A 140 -5.87 -1.37 -12.56
CA PRO A 140 -6.64 -1.30 -11.31
C PRO A 140 -7.91 -0.45 -11.45
N THR A 141 -7.93 0.54 -12.36
CA THR A 141 -9.14 1.34 -12.65
C THR A 141 -10.24 0.50 -13.29
N ALA A 142 -9.89 -0.48 -14.12
CA ALA A 142 -10.85 -1.41 -14.71
C ALA A 142 -11.49 -2.34 -13.66
N LEU A 143 -10.77 -2.63 -12.57
CA LEU A 143 -11.29 -3.41 -11.45
C LEU A 143 -12.20 -2.55 -10.56
N ASP A 144 -11.71 -1.40 -10.11
CA ASP A 144 -12.41 -0.48 -9.22
C ASP A 144 -12.08 0.96 -9.63
N PRO A 145 -13.03 1.73 -10.21
CA PRO A 145 -12.80 3.12 -10.58
C PRO A 145 -12.37 4.01 -9.41
N ASP A 146 -12.77 3.66 -8.18
CA ASP A 146 -12.49 4.41 -6.97
C ASP A 146 -11.20 3.92 -6.26
N TRP A 147 -10.38 3.08 -6.89
CA TRP A 147 -9.18 2.49 -6.28
C TRP A 147 -8.18 3.52 -5.73
N LEU A 148 -8.22 4.78 -6.17
CA LEU A 148 -7.38 5.87 -5.66
C LEU A 148 -7.76 6.32 -4.23
N LEU A 149 -8.96 5.97 -3.78
CA LEU A 149 -9.53 6.29 -2.47
C LEU A 149 -9.45 7.80 -2.18
N PRO A 150 -10.35 8.62 -2.76
CA PRO A 150 -10.27 10.08 -2.66
C PRO A 150 -10.28 10.62 -1.22
N HIS A 151 -10.89 9.88 -0.28
CA HIS A 151 -10.97 10.23 1.14
C HIS A 151 -9.91 9.53 2.00
N GLY A 152 -8.94 8.85 1.38
CA GLY A 152 -7.88 8.11 2.04
C GLY A 152 -8.24 6.66 2.38
N SER A 153 -7.21 5.84 2.60
CA SER A 153 -7.36 4.39 2.81
C SER A 153 -8.10 4.02 4.10
N ASP A 154 -7.80 4.69 5.21
CA ASP A 154 -8.48 4.43 6.51
C ASP A 154 -9.98 4.74 6.45
N TRP A 155 -10.36 5.84 5.79
CA TRP A 155 -11.76 6.24 5.64
C TRP A 155 -12.53 5.20 4.83
N HIS A 156 -12.01 4.87 3.64
CA HIS A 156 -12.64 3.91 2.74
C HIS A 156 -12.70 2.50 3.33
N HIS A 157 -11.64 2.07 4.02
CA HIS A 157 -11.66 0.78 4.73
C HIS A 157 -12.80 0.70 5.75
N LYS A 158 -12.98 1.73 6.59
CA LYS A 158 -14.08 1.77 7.59
C LYS A 158 -15.45 1.88 6.94
N TYR A 159 -15.56 2.65 5.86
CA TYR A 159 -16.78 2.75 5.07
C TYR A 159 -17.20 1.38 4.51
N HIS A 160 -16.28 0.65 3.87
CA HIS A 160 -16.60 -0.65 3.31
C HIS A 160 -16.88 -1.73 4.37
N LEU A 161 -16.24 -1.67 5.54
CA LEU A 161 -16.61 -2.52 6.68
C LEU A 161 -18.07 -2.30 7.10
N LEU A 162 -18.51 -1.04 7.19
CA LEU A 162 -19.90 -0.71 7.50
C LEU A 162 -20.85 -1.13 6.37
N ARG A 163 -20.47 -0.89 5.12
CA ARG A 163 -21.21 -1.33 3.94
C ARG A 163 -21.46 -2.84 3.98
N ARG A 164 -20.40 -3.64 4.14
CA ARG A 164 -20.50 -5.11 4.26
C ARG A 164 -21.39 -5.53 5.44
N HIS A 165 -21.28 -4.85 6.58
CA HIS A 165 -22.12 -5.14 7.75
C HIS A 165 -23.61 -4.93 7.45
N ILE A 166 -23.95 -3.84 6.76
CA ILE A 166 -25.34 -3.51 6.37
C ILE A 166 -25.84 -4.44 5.27
N GLU A 167 -25.02 -4.72 4.26
CA GLU A 167 -25.34 -5.65 3.15
C GLU A 167 -25.54 -7.09 3.65
N ALA A 168 -24.91 -7.47 4.76
CA ALA A 168 -25.18 -8.73 5.46
C ALA A 168 -26.54 -8.76 6.18
N GLY A 169 -27.35 -7.70 6.08
CA GLY A 169 -28.70 -7.61 6.63
C GLY A 169 -28.79 -7.04 8.05
N ASN A 170 -27.68 -6.53 8.61
CA ASN A 170 -27.71 -5.92 9.94
C ASN A 170 -28.33 -4.52 9.89
N ASP A 171 -29.25 -4.25 10.83
CA ASP A 171 -29.93 -2.95 10.91
C ASP A 171 -28.93 -1.84 11.34
N PRO A 172 -28.77 -0.77 10.55
CA PRO A 172 -27.90 0.37 10.88
C PRO A 172 -28.21 1.02 12.24
N THR A 173 -29.46 0.97 12.71
CA THR A 173 -29.86 1.58 13.98
C THR A 173 -29.28 0.85 15.21
N THR A 174 -28.81 -0.38 15.03
CA THR A 174 -28.17 -1.18 16.09
C THR A 174 -26.74 -0.73 16.38
N LEU A 175 -26.13 0.05 15.47
CA LEU A 175 -24.78 0.57 15.61
C LEU A 175 -24.67 1.49 16.84
N ARG A 176 -23.61 1.27 17.62
CA ARG A 176 -23.27 2.06 18.82
C ARG A 176 -21.91 2.71 18.63
N ARG A 177 -21.56 3.66 19.51
CA ARG A 177 -20.27 4.37 19.43
C ARG A 177 -19.05 3.47 19.67
N ASP A 178 -19.21 2.36 20.35
CA ASP A 178 -18.18 1.38 20.67
C ASP A 178 -18.23 0.15 19.77
N THR A 179 -19.10 0.14 18.73
CA THR A 179 -19.16 -0.96 17.78
C THR A 179 -17.80 -1.19 17.13
N LEU A 180 -17.31 -2.42 17.28
CA LEU A 180 -16.13 -2.95 16.63
C LEU A 180 -16.57 -3.87 15.48
N LEU A 181 -16.09 -3.59 14.27
CA LEU A 181 -16.23 -4.47 13.11
C LEU A 181 -14.84 -4.94 12.74
N ASP A 182 -14.60 -6.25 12.77
CA ASP A 182 -13.29 -6.88 12.52
C ASP A 182 -12.13 -6.24 13.32
N GLY A 183 -12.40 -5.90 14.59
CA GLY A 183 -11.43 -5.24 15.48
C GLY A 183 -11.24 -3.74 15.25
N VAL A 184 -11.89 -3.16 14.23
CA VAL A 184 -11.84 -1.73 13.91
C VAL A 184 -12.98 -0.98 14.59
N LYS A 185 -12.68 0.17 15.21
CA LYS A 185 -13.64 1.07 15.90
C LYS A 185 -14.56 1.83 14.93
N ALA A 186 -15.36 1.10 14.17
CA ALA A 186 -16.28 1.64 13.18
C ALA A 186 -17.32 2.59 13.80
N GLY A 187 -17.86 2.24 14.97
CA GLY A 187 -18.85 3.07 15.67
C GLY A 187 -18.34 4.44 16.10
N SER A 188 -17.12 4.49 16.63
CA SER A 188 -16.50 5.76 17.08
C SER A 188 -16.13 6.64 15.89
N TRP A 189 -15.66 6.03 14.80
CA TRP A 189 -15.38 6.73 13.56
C TRP A 189 -16.66 7.30 12.94
N LEU A 190 -17.74 6.52 12.88
CA LEU A 190 -19.03 6.95 12.34
C LEU A 190 -19.63 8.08 13.18
N HIS A 191 -19.52 8.00 14.51
CA HIS A 191 -19.91 9.09 15.39
C HIS A 191 -19.18 10.39 15.07
N ARG A 192 -17.86 10.33 14.81
CA ARG A 192 -17.08 11.48 14.39
C ARG A 192 -17.60 12.06 13.06
N GLN A 193 -17.93 11.20 12.08
CA GLN A 193 -18.51 11.66 10.81
C GLN A 193 -19.83 12.41 11.04
N PHE A 194 -20.70 11.90 11.91
CA PHE A 194 -21.98 12.56 12.22
C PHE A 194 -21.81 13.89 12.96
N THR A 195 -20.84 14.01 13.85
CA THR A 195 -20.60 15.28 14.56
C THR A 195 -20.08 16.40 13.66
N THR A 196 -19.40 16.05 12.57
CA THR A 196 -18.87 17.01 11.59
C THR A 196 -19.65 16.97 10.28
N TRP A 197 -20.90 16.48 10.31
CA TRP A 197 -21.66 16.16 9.09
C TRP A 197 -21.74 17.32 8.10
N ASN A 198 -21.97 18.54 8.58
CA ASN A 198 -22.10 19.73 7.72
C ASN A 198 -20.77 20.18 7.09
N ASP A 199 -19.64 19.77 7.68
CA ASP A 199 -18.28 20.11 7.24
C ASP A 199 -17.64 18.99 6.41
N LEU A 200 -18.30 17.83 6.29
CA LEU A 200 -17.82 16.72 5.46
C LEU A 200 -17.83 17.09 3.98
N ASP A 201 -16.85 16.54 3.26
CA ASP A 201 -16.84 16.61 1.81
C ASP A 201 -18.16 16.03 1.25
N PRO A 202 -18.78 16.66 0.22
CA PRO A 202 -20.03 16.18 -0.35
C PRO A 202 -20.00 14.68 -0.73
N GLY A 203 -18.89 14.19 -1.29
CA GLY A 203 -18.75 12.78 -1.66
C GLY A 203 -18.80 11.85 -0.45
N GLN A 204 -18.23 12.25 0.69
CA GLN A 204 -18.32 11.47 1.93
C GLN A 204 -19.76 11.38 2.44
N ARG A 205 -20.52 12.49 2.37
CA ARG A 205 -21.93 12.50 2.75
C ARG A 205 -22.78 11.64 1.83
N ASP A 206 -22.54 11.71 0.53
CA ASP A 206 -23.29 10.93 -0.45
C ASP A 206 -23.08 9.42 -0.25
N LEU A 207 -21.82 9.00 -0.04
CA LEU A 207 -21.48 7.61 0.27
C LEU A 207 -22.18 7.11 1.55
N LEU A 208 -22.12 7.86 2.64
CA LEU A 208 -22.78 7.49 3.89
C LEU A 208 -24.32 7.49 3.75
N THR A 209 -24.87 8.45 3.02
CA THR A 209 -26.31 8.57 2.76
C THR A 209 -26.83 7.40 1.93
N HIS A 210 -26.04 6.94 0.95
CA HIS A 210 -26.38 5.76 0.13
C HIS A 210 -26.55 4.49 0.98
N LEU A 211 -25.77 4.36 2.06
CA LEU A 211 -25.91 3.28 3.05
C LEU A 211 -27.00 3.53 4.09
N GLY A 212 -27.75 4.63 4.00
CA GLY A 212 -28.74 5.04 5.00
C GLY A 212 -28.13 5.52 6.33
N LEU A 213 -26.82 5.75 6.37
CA LEU A 213 -26.09 6.21 7.54
C LEU A 213 -26.11 7.74 7.61
N THR A 214 -27.21 8.28 8.15
CA THR A 214 -27.32 9.72 8.42
C THR A 214 -27.50 10.00 9.91
N PRO A 215 -27.09 11.19 10.40
CA PRO A 215 -27.23 11.56 11.81
C PRO A 215 -28.67 11.45 12.34
N ASP A 216 -29.66 11.75 11.50
CA ASP A 216 -31.08 11.71 11.87
C ASP A 216 -31.65 10.29 11.92
N ARG A 217 -31.06 9.35 11.17
CA ARG A 217 -31.54 7.96 11.09
C ARG A 217 -30.86 7.05 12.10
N VAL A 218 -29.61 7.34 12.45
CA VAL A 218 -28.80 6.46 13.31
C VAL A 218 -28.34 7.22 14.56
N PRO A 219 -28.98 6.99 15.73
CA PRO A 219 -28.73 7.79 16.93
C PRO A 219 -27.39 7.51 17.62
N LEU A 220 -26.59 6.53 17.16
CA LEU A 220 -25.31 6.08 17.72
C LEU A 220 -25.21 6.26 19.24
N ARG A 221 -26.02 5.48 19.96
CA ARG A 221 -26.10 5.56 21.42
C ARG A 221 -24.77 5.10 22.03
N ARG A 222 -24.38 5.73 23.16
CA ARG A 222 -23.29 5.21 23.99
C ARG A 222 -23.77 3.91 24.63
N SER A 223 -22.93 2.87 24.63
CA SER A 223 -23.18 1.70 25.47
C SER A 223 -23.23 2.12 26.93
N ALA A 224 -24.21 1.59 27.66
CA ALA A 224 -24.23 1.71 29.10
C ALA A 224 -22.99 0.99 29.64
N SER A 225 -22.15 1.68 30.42
CA SER A 225 -21.09 0.99 31.17
C SER A 225 -21.74 -0.11 32.00
N PRO A 226 -21.17 -1.33 32.06
CA PRO A 226 -21.67 -2.34 32.97
C PRO A 226 -21.67 -1.74 34.38
N PRO A 227 -22.74 -1.95 35.17
CA PRO A 227 -22.78 -1.43 36.53
C PRO A 227 -21.56 -1.98 37.25
N LEU A 228 -20.70 -1.07 37.74
CA LEU A 228 -19.56 -1.44 38.55
C LEU A 228 -20.15 -2.20 39.75
N LEU A 229 -19.93 -3.51 39.80
CA LEU A 229 -20.21 -4.32 40.98
C LEU A 229 -19.42 -3.69 42.12
N ARG A 230 -20.12 -2.89 42.93
CA ARG A 230 -19.61 -2.33 44.17
C ARG A 230 -19.37 -3.51 45.10
N THR A 231 -18.17 -4.08 45.04
CA THR A 231 -17.71 -5.10 45.98
C THR A 231 -17.81 -4.48 47.37
N GLN A 232 -18.82 -4.90 48.14
CA GLN A 232 -18.84 -4.65 49.57
C GLN A 232 -17.62 -5.36 50.15
N ARG A 233 -16.59 -4.59 50.50
CA ARG A 233 -15.48 -5.09 51.31
C ARG A 233 -16.05 -5.39 52.70
N GLY A 234 -16.32 -6.66 52.94
CA GLY A 234 -16.61 -7.19 54.26
C GLY A 234 -15.45 -6.91 55.21
N ALA A 235 -15.79 -6.41 56.39
CA ALA A 235 -14.90 -6.29 57.51
C ALA A 235 -14.47 -7.69 57.98
N ALA A 236 -13.17 -7.94 58.03
CA ALA A 236 -12.58 -9.03 58.78
C ALA A 236 -11.37 -8.48 59.55
N ALA A 237 -11.46 -8.59 60.87
CA ALA A 237 -10.46 -8.26 61.86
C ALA A 237 -9.30 -9.27 61.86
N GLY A 238 -8.12 -8.87 62.35
CA GLY A 238 -7.14 -9.82 62.90
C GLY A 238 -5.63 -9.52 62.72
N LEU A 239 -5.10 -8.67 63.61
CA LEU A 239 -3.89 -8.86 64.45
C LEU A 239 -2.48 -9.21 63.89
N ARG A 240 -1.49 -8.50 64.49
CA ARG A 240 0.00 -8.71 64.58
C ARG A 240 0.79 -8.30 63.33
N GLY A 241 1.85 -7.51 63.35
CA GLY A 241 2.80 -7.13 64.41
C GLY A 241 4.18 -7.70 64.08
N ALA A 242 5.07 -6.92 63.45
CA ALA A 242 6.54 -6.99 63.55
C ALA A 242 7.23 -6.06 62.52
N GLU A 243 7.96 -5.10 63.09
CA GLU A 243 9.26 -4.51 62.73
C GLU A 243 9.81 -4.51 61.29
N ARG A 244 10.37 -3.34 60.95
CA ARG A 244 11.15 -3.01 59.74
C ARG A 244 12.51 -3.74 59.73
N PRO A 245 13.17 -3.83 58.56
CA PRO A 245 14.25 -2.88 58.37
C PRO A 245 14.33 -2.24 56.98
N SER A 246 14.84 -1.01 57.02
CA SER A 246 15.24 -0.15 55.92
C SER A 246 16.30 -0.80 55.03
N ALA A 247 16.06 -0.88 53.73
CA ALA A 247 17.09 -1.12 52.73
C ALA A 247 16.84 -0.22 51.51
N ARG A 248 17.65 0.84 51.44
CA ARG A 248 17.92 1.66 50.26
C ARG A 248 18.18 0.79 49.03
N ARG A 249 17.51 1.07 47.90
CA ARG A 249 18.06 1.00 46.53
C ARG A 249 17.27 1.92 45.58
N PRO A 250 17.91 2.36 44.49
CA PRO A 250 17.77 3.71 43.94
C PRO A 250 16.64 3.86 42.92
N GLY A 251 16.23 5.11 42.72
CA GLY A 251 15.24 5.51 41.73
C GLY A 251 15.69 5.19 40.30
N VAL A 252 14.77 4.59 39.55
CA VAL A 252 14.79 4.60 38.10
C VAL A 252 13.62 5.45 37.64
N ASP A 253 13.99 6.65 37.22
CA ASP A 253 13.18 7.59 36.47
C ASP A 253 12.70 6.91 35.16
N ARG A 254 11.40 6.65 35.05
CA ARG A 254 10.76 6.40 33.76
C ARG A 254 9.92 7.62 33.41
N GLY A 255 10.61 8.61 32.84
CA GLY A 255 10.01 9.60 31.96
C GLY A 255 9.33 8.90 30.77
N GLY A 256 8.05 8.58 30.93
CA GLY A 256 7.19 8.23 29.81
C GLY A 256 6.98 9.48 28.95
N ARG A 257 7.79 9.62 27.89
CA ARG A 257 7.47 10.52 26.78
C ARG A 257 6.12 10.10 26.22
N ARG A 258 5.12 10.94 26.49
CA ARG A 258 3.93 11.04 25.64
C ARG A 258 4.44 11.45 24.25
N THR A 259 4.39 10.53 23.29
CA THR A 259 4.38 10.92 21.89
C THR A 259 3.01 11.51 21.62
N ASP A 260 2.91 12.81 21.84
CA ASP A 260 1.88 13.67 21.28
C ASP A 260 2.19 13.76 19.78
N HIS A 261 1.52 12.92 18.99
CA HIS A 261 1.50 12.96 17.53
C HIS A 261 0.06 12.81 17.09
N ASP A 262 -0.75 13.83 17.35
CA ASP A 262 -1.89 14.13 16.48
C ASP A 262 -2.34 15.59 16.70
N ARG A 263 -1.57 16.51 16.12
CA ARG A 263 -2.09 17.85 15.80
C ARG A 263 -2.59 17.82 14.35
N PRO A 264 -3.80 18.33 14.08
CA PRO A 264 -4.32 18.39 12.73
C PRO A 264 -3.51 19.39 11.88
N MET A 265 -2.88 18.88 10.83
CA MET A 265 -2.34 19.68 9.74
C MET A 265 -3.51 20.27 8.96
N VAL A 266 -3.81 21.55 9.22
CA VAL A 266 -4.56 22.40 8.29
C VAL A 266 -3.66 22.58 7.07
N VAL A 267 -3.89 21.79 6.02
CA VAL A 267 -3.28 22.04 4.71
C VAL A 267 -3.97 23.27 4.14
N GLN A 268 -3.33 24.43 4.29
CA GLN A 268 -3.63 25.58 3.46
C GLN A 268 -3.17 25.27 2.03
N ASN A 269 -4.14 25.18 1.12
CA ASN A 269 -3.91 24.99 -0.31
C ASN A 269 -3.17 26.20 -0.90
N PRO A 270 -1.92 26.07 -1.40
CA PRO A 270 -1.15 27.20 -1.95
C PRO A 270 -1.66 27.70 -3.31
N HIS A 271 -2.67 27.07 -3.92
CA HIS A 271 -3.21 27.48 -5.23
C HIS A 271 -4.38 28.47 -5.17
N GLU A 272 -4.95 28.75 -4.00
CA GLU A 272 -6.02 29.76 -3.87
C GLU A 272 -5.50 31.19 -3.66
N ALA A 273 -4.26 31.35 -3.18
CA ALA A 273 -3.65 32.67 -2.98
C ALA A 273 -3.32 33.40 -4.31
N ARG A 274 -3.16 32.66 -5.42
CA ARG A 274 -2.86 33.26 -6.74
C ARG A 274 -4.10 33.62 -7.56
N ARG A 275 -5.27 33.02 -7.30
CA ARG A 275 -6.53 33.41 -7.97
C ARG A 275 -7.17 34.68 -7.38
N ARG A 276 -6.90 35.02 -6.11
CA ARG A 276 -7.38 36.27 -5.49
C ARG A 276 -6.55 37.52 -5.82
N ALA A 277 -5.34 37.37 -6.38
CA ALA A 277 -4.50 38.49 -6.83
C ALA A 277 -4.77 38.92 -8.29
N ALA A 278 -5.34 38.04 -9.13
CA ALA A 278 -5.61 38.34 -10.54
C ALA A 278 -6.93 39.11 -10.80
N HIS A 279 -7.87 39.10 -9.84
CA HIS A 279 -9.17 39.79 -10.00
C HIS A 279 -9.23 41.21 -9.41
N ARG A 280 -8.13 41.73 -8.83
CA ARG A 280 -8.04 43.14 -8.36
C ARG A 280 -7.25 44.07 -9.28
N GLY A 281 -6.77 43.58 -10.42
CA GLY A 281 -6.00 44.38 -11.40
C GLY A 281 -6.78 44.82 -12.66
N ALA A 282 -8.04 44.43 -12.82
CA ALA A 282 -8.82 44.66 -14.06
C ALA A 282 -10.00 45.64 -13.88
N ALA A 283 -9.96 46.50 -12.85
CA ALA A 283 -10.98 47.53 -12.60
C ALA A 283 -10.38 48.95 -12.49
N GLN A 284 -9.24 49.19 -13.16
CA GLN A 284 -8.61 50.52 -13.20
C GLN A 284 -7.86 50.72 -14.52
N ALA A 285 -8.54 50.48 -15.65
CA ALA A 285 -8.17 50.95 -16.98
C ALA A 285 -9.36 50.70 -17.92
N CYS A 286 -10.37 51.56 -17.81
CA CYS A 286 -11.34 51.99 -18.84
C CYS A 286 -12.35 52.92 -18.14
#